data_AF-A0A0F9PPF7-F1
#
_entry.id   AF-A0A0F9PPF7-F1
#
_cell.length_a   1.000
_cell.length_b   1.000
_cell.length_c   1.000
_cell.angle_alpha   90.00
_cell.angle_beta   90.00
_cell.angle_gamma   90.00
#
_symmetry.space_group_name_H-M   'P 1'
#
loop_
_entity.id
_entity.type
_entity.pdbx_description
1 polymer ?
#
loop_
_entity_poly.entity_id
_entity_poly.type
_entity_poly.pdbx_seq_one_letter_code
_entity_poly.pdbx_strand_id
1 'polypeptide(L)'
;MPTTLGRKFSLVWRGDPPHMLNTDIPVWYRFLEVYGHLFRSIWYDVCVGGPFYTQEELKDPLKKMWYQNLAKRIDALCELENEIWIIEVSSDPGLRSIGQLLSYQILLNRDPKILKPEKLVLVAGTIESDLLDVAGTLSIRCYII
;
A
#
# COMPACT_ATOMS: atom_id res chain seq x y z
N MET A 1 10.72 10.12 -9.32
CA MET A 1 11.01 9.07 -8.32
C MET A 1 10.29 7.83 -8.80
N PRO A 2 10.96 6.70 -9.04
CA PRO A 2 10.32 5.59 -9.76
C PRO A 2 9.23 4.91 -8.92
N THR A 3 8.08 4.65 -9.55
CA THR A 3 7.02 3.78 -9.04
C THR A 3 7.01 2.47 -9.83
N THR A 4 7.01 1.34 -9.13
CA THR A 4 6.89 0.00 -9.71
C THR A 4 5.74 -0.75 -9.05
N LEU A 5 4.64 -0.96 -9.78
CA LEU A 5 3.44 -1.64 -9.27
C LEU A 5 3.63 -3.14 -9.00
N GLY A 6 4.59 -3.77 -9.67
CA GLY A 6 4.77 -5.22 -9.58
C GLY A 6 3.64 -6.01 -10.22
N ARG A 7 3.35 -7.19 -9.66
CA ARG A 7 2.37 -8.15 -10.18
C ARG A 7 0.95 -7.77 -9.76
N LYS A 8 -0.01 -7.88 -10.69
CA LYS A 8 -1.44 -7.88 -10.38
C LYS A 8 -1.86 -9.21 -9.73
N PHE A 9 -2.62 -9.12 -8.64
CA PHE A 9 -3.16 -10.29 -7.94
C PHE A 9 -4.65 -10.46 -8.22
N SER A 10 -5.10 -11.72 -8.17
CA SER A 10 -6.52 -12.05 -8.26
C SER A 10 -7.24 -11.64 -6.97
N LEU A 11 -8.46 -11.10 -7.08
CA LEU A 11 -9.26 -10.66 -5.93
C LEU A 11 -9.66 -11.81 -5.00
N VAL A 12 -9.75 -13.04 -5.54
CA VAL A 12 -10.06 -14.25 -4.78
C VAL A 12 -8.82 -14.95 -4.24
N TRP A 13 -7.62 -14.44 -4.51
CA TRP A 13 -6.39 -15.03 -4.01
C TRP A 13 -6.26 -14.82 -2.49
N ARG A 14 -5.86 -15.88 -1.78
CA ARG A 14 -5.67 -15.94 -0.32
C ARG A 14 -4.40 -16.71 0.03
N GLY A 15 -3.24 -16.20 -0.37
CA GLY A 15 -1.93 -16.75 -0.01
C GLY A 15 -1.22 -15.92 1.06
N ASP A 16 0.07 -15.62 0.87
CA ASP A 16 0.81 -14.71 1.75
C ASP A 16 1.17 -13.43 0.98
N PRO A 17 0.47 -12.30 1.22
CA PRO A 17 0.80 -11.04 0.58
C PRO A 17 2.28 -10.69 0.81
N PRO A 18 3.06 -10.41 -0.25
CA PRO A 18 4.49 -10.18 -0.11
C PRO A 18 4.80 -9.06 0.90
N HIS A 19 5.71 -9.33 1.83
CA HIS A 19 6.20 -8.39 2.86
C HIS A 19 5.16 -7.88 3.88
N MET A 20 3.90 -8.32 3.81
CA MET A 20 2.92 -8.07 4.87
C MET A 20 3.24 -8.95 6.09
N LEU A 21 3.10 -8.40 7.30
CA LEU A 21 3.38 -9.17 8.52
C LEU A 21 2.32 -10.24 8.75
N ASN A 22 2.72 -11.40 9.29
CA ASN A 22 1.81 -12.51 9.59
C ASN A 22 0.65 -12.10 10.51
N THR A 23 0.83 -11.11 11.38
CA THR A 23 -0.21 -10.56 12.25
C THR A 23 -1.24 -9.73 11.51
N ASP A 24 -0.86 -9.13 10.38
CA ASP A 24 -1.68 -8.21 9.60
C ASP A 24 -2.48 -8.94 8.51
N ILE A 25 -2.00 -10.10 8.04
CA ILE A 25 -2.65 -10.91 7.01
C ILE A 25 -4.11 -11.26 7.37
N PRO A 26 -4.44 -11.72 8.60
CA PRO A 26 -5.83 -12.00 8.97
C PRO A 26 -6.73 -10.74 8.91
N VAL A 27 -6.20 -9.58 9.30
CA VAL A 27 -6.92 -8.30 9.25
C VAL A 27 -7.21 -7.94 7.79
N TRP A 28 -6.21 -8.06 6.93
CA TRP A 28 -6.36 -7.83 5.49
C TRP A 28 -7.40 -8.74 4.85
N TYR A 29 -7.44 -10.02 5.23
CA TYR A 29 -8.42 -10.96 4.67
C TYR A 29 -9.84 -10.72 5.13
N ARG A 30 -10.06 -10.37 6.41
CA ARG A 30 -11.38 -9.90 6.85
C ARG A 30 -11.81 -8.65 6.09
N PHE A 31 -10.89 -7.72 5.84
CA PHE A 31 -11.17 -6.55 5.01
C PHE A 31 -11.55 -6.91 3.57
N LEU A 32 -10.84 -7.83 2.92
CA LEU A 32 -11.18 -8.28 1.57
C LEU A 32 -12.51 -9.04 1.49
N GLU A 33 -12.92 -9.74 2.55
CA GLU A 33 -14.24 -10.38 2.59
C GLU A 33 -15.37 -9.35 2.56
N VAL A 34 -15.22 -8.23 3.26
CA VAL A 34 -16.25 -7.18 3.33
C VAL A 34 -16.17 -6.24 2.13
N TYR A 35 -14.98 -5.78 1.76
CA TYR A 35 -14.78 -4.67 0.82
C TYR A 35 -14.12 -5.09 -0.50
N GLY A 36 -13.63 -6.33 -0.61
CA GLY A 36 -12.88 -6.78 -1.80
C GLY A 36 -13.66 -6.71 -3.11
N HIS A 37 -15.00 -6.74 -3.05
CA HIS A 37 -15.89 -6.59 -4.21
C HIS A 37 -15.82 -5.20 -4.87
N LEU A 38 -15.29 -4.19 -4.17
CA LEU A 38 -15.12 -2.84 -4.70
C LEU A 38 -13.92 -2.72 -5.67
N PHE A 39 -12.96 -3.64 -5.57
CA PHE A 39 -11.69 -3.52 -6.26
C PHE A 39 -11.73 -4.16 -7.65
N ARG A 40 -11.19 -3.45 -8.64
CA ARG A 40 -10.96 -3.96 -10.00
C ARG A 40 -9.62 -4.67 -10.12
N SER A 41 -8.59 -4.12 -9.48
CA SER A 41 -7.24 -4.65 -9.46
C SER A 41 -6.61 -4.45 -8.08
N ILE A 42 -5.77 -5.39 -7.66
CA ILE A 42 -4.95 -5.29 -6.44
C ILE A 42 -3.49 -5.55 -6.80
N TRP A 43 -2.60 -4.74 -6.25
CA TRP A 43 -1.16 -4.96 -6.24
C TRP A 43 -0.67 -4.94 -4.80
N TYR A 44 0.26 -5.82 -4.47
CA TYR A 44 0.95 -5.84 -3.19
C TYR A 44 2.40 -5.42 -3.35
N ASP A 45 3.02 -4.94 -2.27
CA ASP A 45 4.45 -4.62 -2.22
C ASP A 45 4.86 -3.61 -3.32
N VAL A 46 4.03 -2.58 -3.49
CA VAL A 46 4.24 -1.56 -4.53
C VAL A 46 5.40 -0.66 -4.13
N CYS A 47 6.45 -0.68 -4.93
CA CYS A 47 7.64 0.14 -4.69
C CYS A 47 7.40 1.58 -5.16
N VAL A 48 7.58 2.54 -4.26
CA VAL A 48 7.55 3.97 -4.54
C VAL A 48 8.83 4.66 -4.04
N GLY A 49 9.39 5.55 -4.84
CA GLY A 49 10.65 6.21 -4.49
C GLY A 49 11.89 5.35 -4.74
N GLY A 50 12.95 5.60 -3.96
CA GLY A 50 14.24 4.93 -4.12
C GLY A 50 15.11 5.50 -5.25
N PRO A 51 16.29 4.91 -5.48
CA PRO A 51 17.21 5.32 -6.54
C PRO A 51 16.59 5.09 -7.92
N PHE A 52 16.90 5.97 -8.87
CA PHE A 52 16.52 5.80 -10.26
C PHE A 52 17.59 4.95 -10.98
N TYR A 53 17.16 3.89 -11.64
CA TYR A 53 17.98 3.05 -12.52
C TYR A 53 17.30 2.90 -13.86
N THR A 54 18.08 2.81 -14.92
CA THR A 54 17.58 2.43 -16.25
C THR A 54 17.18 0.95 -16.29
N GLN A 55 16.39 0.55 -17.29
CA GLN A 55 15.99 -0.85 -17.46
C GLN A 55 17.18 -1.79 -17.69
N GLU A 56 18.25 -1.30 -18.34
CA GLU A 56 19.48 -2.07 -18.53
C GLU A 56 20.21 -2.30 -17.20
N GLU A 57 20.27 -1.27 -16.36
CA GLU A 57 20.89 -1.37 -15.04
C GLU A 57 20.11 -2.30 -14.10
N LEU A 58 18.79 -2.36 -14.21
CA LEU A 58 17.96 -3.26 -13.42
C LEU A 58 18.08 -4.74 -13.85
N LYS A 59 18.79 -5.05 -14.95
CA LYS A 59 19.20 -6.42 -15.27
C LYS A 59 20.30 -6.93 -14.34
N ASP A 60 21.09 -6.03 -13.75
CA ASP A 60 22.03 -6.37 -12.70
C ASP A 60 21.26 -6.74 -11.41
N PRO A 61 21.37 -7.99 -10.92
CA PRO A 61 20.68 -8.42 -9.71
C PRO A 61 21.01 -7.58 -8.47
N LEU A 62 22.24 -7.06 -8.36
CA LEU A 62 22.66 -6.26 -7.21
C LEU A 62 22.00 -4.88 -7.24
N LYS A 63 21.93 -4.23 -8.40
CA LYS A 63 21.23 -2.94 -8.55
C LYS A 63 19.73 -3.09 -8.32
N LYS A 64 19.14 -4.17 -8.83
CA LYS A 64 17.73 -4.49 -8.59
C LYS A 64 17.43 -4.71 -7.11
N MET A 65 18.25 -5.50 -6.42
CA MET A 65 18.14 -5.72 -4.97
C MET A 65 18.31 -4.41 -4.21
N TRP A 66 19.29 -3.59 -4.57
CA TRP A 66 19.54 -2.29 -3.94
C TRP A 66 18.35 -1.33 -4.10
N TYR A 67 17.77 -1.26 -5.30
CA TYR A 67 16.54 -0.53 -5.54
C TYR A 67 15.40 -1.01 -4.63
N GLN A 68 15.15 -2.32 -4.61
CA GLN A 68 14.08 -2.91 -3.79
C GLN A 68 14.27 -2.65 -2.29
N ASN A 69 15.50 -2.60 -1.80
CA ASN A 69 15.78 -2.31 -0.39
C ASN A 69 15.60 -0.83 -0.01
N LEU A 70 15.83 0.08 -0.95
CA LEU A 70 15.76 1.52 -0.69
C LEU A 70 14.39 2.14 -1.01
N ALA A 71 13.64 1.54 -1.94
CA ALA A 71 12.28 1.95 -2.24
C ALA A 71 11.37 1.76 -1.02
N LYS A 72 10.37 2.64 -0.89
CA LYS A 72 9.29 2.47 0.09
C LYS A 72 8.23 1.56 -0.49
N ARG A 73 7.51 0.82 0.35
CA ARG A 73 6.61 -0.26 -0.07
C ARG A 73 5.22 0.01 0.47
N ILE A 74 4.27 0.16 -0.43
CA ILE A 74 2.84 0.20 -0.07
C ILE A 74 2.39 -1.25 0.09
N ASP A 75 1.76 -1.57 1.22
CA ASP A 75 1.28 -2.93 1.48
C ASP A 75 0.33 -3.40 0.38
N ALA A 76 -0.69 -2.59 0.09
CA ALA A 76 -1.60 -2.81 -1.02
C ALA A 76 -1.97 -1.51 -1.74
N LEU A 77 -1.95 -1.56 -3.07
CA LEU A 77 -2.57 -0.56 -3.93
C LEU A 77 -3.79 -1.21 -4.57
N CYS A 78 -4.97 -0.63 -4.39
CA CYS A 78 -6.21 -1.14 -4.99
C CYS A 78 -6.75 -0.12 -5.97
N GLU A 79 -7.12 -0.56 -7.17
CA GLU A 79 -7.80 0.27 -8.15
C GLU A 79 -9.30 0.00 -8.10
N LEU A 80 -10.09 1.04 -7.91
CA LEU A 80 -11.55 1.03 -8.01
C LEU A 80 -11.96 1.62 -9.37
N GLU A 81 -13.27 1.79 -9.58
CA GLU A 81 -13.80 2.42 -10.79
C GLU A 81 -13.23 3.83 -11.01
N ASN A 82 -13.36 4.71 -10.01
CA ASN A 82 -13.05 6.13 -10.15
C ASN A 82 -11.87 6.61 -9.30
N GLU A 83 -11.32 5.77 -8.42
CA GLU A 83 -10.25 6.14 -7.50
C GLU A 83 -9.25 4.99 -7.31
N ILE A 84 -8.09 5.31 -6.73
CA ILE A 84 -7.14 4.32 -6.22
C ILE A 84 -7.02 4.46 -4.70
N TRP A 85 -6.89 3.34 -4.03
CA TRP A 85 -6.67 3.31 -2.58
C TRP A 85 -5.23 2.90 -2.31
N ILE A 86 -4.51 3.74 -1.57
CA ILE A 86 -3.20 3.48 -1.00
C ILE A 86 -3.45 2.94 0.40
N ILE A 87 -3.15 1.67 0.60
CA ILE A 87 -3.54 0.92 1.80
C ILE A 87 -2.29 0.55 2.60
N GLU A 88 -2.33 0.89 3.89
CA GLU A 88 -1.47 0.31 4.93
C GLU A 88 -2.34 -0.62 5.77
N VAL A 89 -1.85 -1.83 6.06
CA VAL A 89 -2.55 -2.80 6.91
C VAL A 89 -1.75 -2.95 8.21
N SER A 90 -2.44 -2.90 9.35
CA SER A 90 -1.80 -3.16 10.63
C SER A 90 -2.78 -3.71 11.65
N SER A 91 -2.44 -4.79 12.35
CA SER A 91 -3.29 -5.28 13.45
C SER A 91 -3.44 -4.27 14.57
N ASP A 92 -2.39 -3.49 14.84
CA ASP A 92 -2.33 -2.47 15.89
C ASP A 92 -1.47 -1.29 15.40
N PRO A 93 -2.06 -0.34 14.65
CA PRO A 93 -1.33 0.75 14.03
C PRO A 93 -0.89 1.78 15.07
N GLY A 94 0.25 2.40 14.79
CA GLY A 94 0.74 3.58 15.53
C GLY A 94 1.01 4.76 14.60
N LEU A 95 1.67 5.79 15.13
CA LEU A 95 2.08 6.99 14.36
C LEU A 95 2.88 6.66 13.09
N ARG A 96 3.57 5.52 13.08
CA ARG A 96 4.33 5.03 11.93
C ARG A 96 3.44 4.84 10.69
N SER A 97 2.28 4.21 10.85
CA SER A 97 1.33 3.92 9.76
C SER A 97 0.82 5.20 9.10
N ILE A 98 0.59 6.25 9.89
CA ILE A 98 0.22 7.58 9.39
C ILE A 98 1.34 8.17 8.54
N GLY A 99 2.58 8.17 9.06
CA GLY A 99 3.74 8.68 8.33
C GLY A 99 4.01 7.91 7.04
N GLN A 100 3.79 6.60 7.05
CA GLN A 100 3.90 5.72 5.87
C GLN A 100 2.88 6.13 4.80
N LEU A 101 1.58 6.19 5.14
CA LEU A 101 0.51 6.56 4.20
C LEU A 101 0.76 7.93 3.55
N LEU A 102 1.10 8.95 4.35
CA LEU A 102 1.43 10.28 3.83
C LEU A 102 2.64 10.25 2.89
N SER A 103 3.69 9.53 3.28
CA SER A 103 4.90 9.40 2.46
C SER A 103 4.60 8.70 1.14
N TYR A 104 3.81 7.64 1.18
CA TYR A 104 3.43 6.88 -0.01
C TYR A 104 2.63 7.71 -0.98
N GLN A 105 1.67 8.50 -0.49
CA GLN A 105 0.90 9.44 -1.31
C GLN A 105 1.81 10.38 -2.10
N ILE A 106 2.73 11.04 -1.38
CA ILE A 106 3.64 12.03 -1.96
C ILE A 106 4.54 11.36 -3.01
N LEU A 107 5.06 10.17 -2.72
CA LEU A 107 5.95 9.45 -3.64
C LEU A 107 5.21 8.93 -4.87
N LEU A 108 3.99 8.39 -4.70
CA LEU A 108 3.18 7.90 -5.80
C LEU A 108 2.78 9.04 -6.75
N ASN A 109 2.37 10.19 -6.20
CA ASN A 109 1.97 11.36 -6.99
C ASN A 109 3.11 11.99 -7.78
N ARG A 110 4.38 11.70 -7.43
CA ARG A 110 5.55 12.14 -8.20
C ARG A 110 5.84 11.28 -9.43
N ASP A 111 5.28 10.08 -9.51
CA ASP A 111 5.37 9.19 -10.68
C ASP A 111 4.13 8.28 -10.75
N PRO A 112 2.96 8.86 -11.08
CA PRO A 112 1.70 8.13 -11.07
C PRO A 112 1.68 7.13 -12.23
N LYS A 113 1.35 5.87 -11.92
CA LYS A 113 1.13 4.82 -12.92
C LYS A 113 -0.35 4.62 -13.28
N ILE A 114 -1.24 5.16 -12.45
CA ILE A 114 -2.69 5.14 -12.63
C ILE A 114 -3.17 6.57 -12.42
N LEU A 115 -3.82 7.16 -13.43
CA LEU A 115 -4.30 8.54 -13.39
C LEU A 115 -5.73 8.59 -12.83
N LYS A 116 -5.84 8.38 -11.52
CA LYS A 116 -7.10 8.48 -10.76
C LYS A 116 -6.83 9.17 -9.43
N PRO A 117 -7.82 9.89 -8.85
CA PRO A 117 -7.72 10.40 -7.50
C PRO A 117 -7.38 9.29 -6.51
N GLU A 118 -6.45 9.57 -5.60
CA GLU A 118 -6.03 8.64 -4.56
C GLU A 118 -6.74 8.90 -3.22
N LYS A 119 -6.92 7.82 -2.46
CA LYS A 119 -7.36 7.85 -1.07
C LYS A 119 -6.38 7.10 -0.20
N LEU A 120 -6.07 7.67 0.96
CA LEU A 120 -5.30 7.00 2.00
C LEU A 120 -6.24 6.17 2.84
N VAL A 121 -5.87 4.91 3.03
CA VAL A 121 -6.69 3.94 3.72
C VAL A 121 -5.82 3.20 4.73
N LEU A 122 -6.25 3.22 6.00
CA LEU A 122 -5.67 2.41 7.05
C LEU A 122 -6.64 1.28 7.37
N VAL A 123 -6.21 0.03 7.18
CA VAL A 123 -6.98 -1.15 7.58
C VAL A 123 -6.38 -1.66 8.89
N ALA A 124 -7.18 -1.63 9.94
CA ALA A 124 -6.73 -1.83 11.31
C ALA A 124 -7.48 -2.96 12.03
N GLY A 125 -6.80 -3.74 12.87
CA GLY A 125 -7.46 -4.70 13.77
C GLY A 125 -8.03 -4.01 15.01
N THR A 126 -7.20 -3.16 15.62
CA THR A 126 -7.55 -2.22 16.69
C THR A 126 -7.03 -0.83 16.32
N ILE A 127 -7.51 0.22 16.97
CA ILE A 127 -6.93 1.56 16.81
C ILE A 127 -7.21 2.40 18.07
N GLU A 128 -6.21 3.14 18.53
CA GLU A 128 -6.37 4.11 19.62
C GLU A 128 -7.17 5.34 19.14
N SER A 129 -7.97 5.92 20.02
CA SER A 129 -8.91 6.99 19.66
C SER A 129 -8.23 8.28 19.19
N ASP A 130 -7.07 8.59 19.76
CA ASP A 130 -6.25 9.75 19.38
C ASP A 130 -5.59 9.54 18.00
N LEU A 131 -5.11 8.34 17.71
CA LEU A 131 -4.61 8.00 16.37
C LEU A 131 -5.72 8.10 15.32
N LEU A 132 -6.93 7.64 15.65
CA LEU A 132 -8.09 7.75 14.79
C LEU A 132 -8.46 9.22 14.49
N ASP A 133 -8.39 10.10 15.50
CA ASP A 133 -8.64 11.54 15.33
C ASP A 133 -7.59 12.20 14.41
N VAL A 134 -6.32 11.86 14.59
CA VAL A 134 -5.23 12.31 13.71
C VAL A 134 -5.44 11.82 12.28
N ALA A 135 -5.78 10.54 12.11
CA ALA A 135 -6.05 9.95 10.79
C ALA A 135 -7.22 10.67 10.09
N GLY A 136 -8.32 10.92 10.81
CA GLY A 136 -9.48 11.65 10.29
C GLY A 136 -9.12 13.07 9.86
N THR A 137 -8.37 13.80 10.67
CA THR A 137 -7.87 15.15 10.35
C THR A 137 -7.04 15.17 9.05
N LEU A 138 -6.26 14.11 8.81
CA LEU A 138 -5.41 13.95 7.63
C LEU A 138 -6.14 13.32 6.43
N SER A 139 -7.47 13.17 6.50
CA SER A 139 -8.28 12.55 5.44
C SER A 139 -7.90 11.09 5.14
N ILE A 140 -7.37 10.38 6.14
CA ILE A 140 -7.10 8.93 6.07
C ILE A 140 -8.38 8.19 6.47
N ARG A 141 -8.89 7.34 5.57
CA ARG A 141 -10.05 6.48 5.85
C ARG A 141 -9.61 5.27 6.67
N CYS A 142 -10.11 5.14 7.89
CA CYS A 142 -9.82 4.00 8.74
C CYS A 142 -10.93 2.95 8.66
N TYR A 143 -10.55 1.68 8.45
CA TYR A 143 -11.44 0.53 8.51
C TYR A 143 -10.97 -0.38 9.63
N ILE A 144 -11.78 -0.48 10.70
CA ILE A 144 -11.49 -1.32 11.86
C ILE A 144 -12.23 -2.64 11.67
N ILE A 145 -11.52 -3.77 11.61
CA ILE A 145 -12.10 -5.08 11.27
C ILE A 145 -11.46 -6.26 11.99
#